data_AF-Q54GY1-F1
#
_entry.id   AF-Q54GY1-F1
#
_cell.length_a   1.000
_cell.length_b   1.000
_cell.length_c   1.000
_cell.angle_alpha   90.00
_cell.angle_beta   90.00
_cell.angle_gamma   90.00
#
_symmetry.space_group_name_H-M   'P 1'
#
loop_
_entity.id
_entity.type
_entity.pdbx_description
1 polymer ?
#
loop_
_entity_poly.entity_id
_entity_poly.type
_entity_poly.pdbx_seq_one_letter_code
_entity_poly.pdbx_strand_id
1 'polypeptide(L)'
;MEELNKYKRDLENISTKYILLEKENKELREKNDELNRKLTIQLNNNAVLEEKLGVQNRNNEIYITVPRKIQGEEGLMRKYTAYVIEVEGSENKRYQVTRRYKQFVLLHTQLVRVFGEHDLPSLPAKANGLYFSKDDHTEKRRVNLQEYLQNLAKNPAILNSPVFYHFLKRDEGQNIDHVPSSTPSH
;
A
#
# COMPACT_ATOMS: atom_id res chain seq x y z
N MET A 1 -75.75 -26.09 19.80
CA MET A 1 -74.69 -27.12 19.99
C MET A 1 -73.59 -27.01 18.92
N GLU A 2 -73.92 -26.86 17.63
CA GLU A 2 -72.91 -26.71 16.55
C GLU A 2 -71.97 -25.51 16.72
N GLU A 3 -72.48 -24.34 17.06
CA GLU A 3 -71.65 -23.13 17.25
C GLU A 3 -70.63 -23.30 18.37
N LEU A 4 -71.02 -23.92 19.49
CA LEU A 4 -70.11 -24.21 20.60
C LEU A 4 -68.99 -25.17 20.19
N ASN A 5 -69.31 -26.20 19.38
CA ASN A 5 -68.31 -27.13 18.85
C ASN A 5 -67.39 -26.49 17.81
N LYS A 6 -67.89 -25.51 17.04
CA LYS A 6 -67.05 -24.69 16.17
C LYS A 6 -66.09 -23.83 16.99
N TYR A 7 -66.59 -23.12 18.00
CA TYR A 7 -65.77 -22.26 18.87
C TYR A 7 -64.67 -23.05 19.60
N LYS A 8 -64.96 -24.26 20.10
CA LYS A 8 -63.96 -25.14 20.70
C LYS A 8 -62.84 -25.52 19.72
N ARG A 9 -63.19 -25.91 18.49
CA ARG A 9 -62.21 -26.22 17.44
C ARG A 9 -61.35 -25.01 17.07
N ASP A 10 -61.98 -23.83 16.95
CA ASP A 10 -61.27 -22.59 16.65
C ASP A 10 -60.28 -22.23 17.78
N LEU A 11 -60.69 -22.40 19.05
CA LEU A 11 -59.81 -22.20 20.21
C LEU A 11 -58.63 -23.20 20.24
N GLU A 12 -58.87 -24.48 19.96
CA GLU A 12 -57.82 -25.50 19.87
C GLU A 12 -56.81 -25.18 18.76
N ASN A 13 -57.30 -24.72 17.60
CA ASN A 13 -56.45 -24.29 16.48
C ASN A 13 -55.61 -23.05 16.84
N ILE A 14 -56.22 -22.05 17.49
CA ILE A 14 -55.51 -20.84 17.96
C ILE A 14 -54.44 -21.21 18.99
N SER A 15 -54.78 -22.05 19.96
CA SER A 15 -53.85 -22.54 20.99
C SER A 15 -52.67 -23.28 20.36
N THR A 16 -52.93 -24.16 19.39
CA THR A 16 -51.88 -24.89 18.65
C THR A 16 -50.97 -23.93 17.89
N LYS A 17 -51.53 -22.92 17.21
CA LYS A 17 -50.75 -21.90 16.49
C LYS A 17 -49.89 -21.07 17.44
N TYR A 18 -50.41 -20.73 18.63
CA TYR A 18 -49.66 -20.00 19.64
C TYR A 18 -48.43 -20.79 20.11
N ILE A 19 -48.59 -22.08 20.43
CA ILE A 19 -47.49 -22.95 20.85
C ILE A 19 -46.41 -23.08 19.76
N LEU A 20 -46.81 -23.19 18.49
CA LEU A 20 -45.87 -23.23 17.36
C LEU A 20 -45.10 -21.91 17.20
N LEU A 21 -45.78 -20.76 17.33
CA LEU A 21 -45.15 -19.44 17.27
C LEU A 21 -44.18 -19.21 18.44
N GLU A 22 -44.49 -19.70 19.64
CA GLU A 22 -43.55 -19.64 20.77
C GLU A 22 -42.28 -20.46 20.51
N LYS A 23 -42.43 -21.65 19.92
CA LYS A 23 -41.29 -22.48 19.53
C LYS A 23 -40.43 -21.80 18.47
N GLU A 24 -41.03 -21.25 17.42
CA GLU A 24 -40.32 -20.53 16.36
C GLU A 24 -39.60 -19.29 16.89
N ASN A 25 -40.23 -18.52 17.78
CA ASN A 25 -39.60 -17.37 18.43
C ASN A 25 -38.40 -17.77 19.30
N LYS A 26 -38.47 -18.93 19.97
CA LYS A 26 -37.34 -19.47 20.74
C LYS A 26 -36.18 -19.82 19.82
N GLU A 27 -36.44 -20.52 18.71
CA GLU A 27 -35.41 -20.88 17.71
C GLU A 27 -34.78 -19.62 17.08
N LEU A 28 -35.57 -18.58 16.81
CA LEU A 28 -35.06 -17.30 16.29
C LEU A 28 -34.15 -16.59 17.29
N ARG A 29 -34.48 -16.61 18.58
CA ARG A 29 -33.62 -16.04 19.64
C ARG A 29 -32.28 -16.78 19.72
N GLU A 30 -32.30 -18.11 19.69
CA GLU A 30 -31.09 -18.93 19.72
C GLU A 30 -30.18 -18.66 18.51
N LYS A 31 -30.76 -18.55 17.30
CA LYS A 31 -30.00 -18.17 16.08
C LYS A 31 -29.41 -16.77 16.17
N ASN A 32 -30.15 -15.82 16.74
CA ASN A 32 -29.68 -14.44 16.88
C ASN A 32 -28.52 -14.36 17.88
N ASP A 33 -28.59 -15.09 18.99
CA ASP A 33 -27.50 -15.20 19.96
C ASP A 33 -26.24 -15.84 19.34
N GLU A 34 -26.41 -16.88 18.50
CA GLU A 34 -25.31 -17.50 17.76
C GLU A 34 -24.66 -16.51 16.79
N LEU A 35 -25.46 -15.75 16.05
CA LEU A 35 -24.98 -14.75 15.11
C LEU A 35 -24.20 -13.63 15.82
N ASN A 36 -24.71 -13.15 16.95
CA ASN A 36 -24.02 -12.15 17.77
C ASN A 36 -22.68 -12.66 18.29
N ARG A 37 -22.60 -13.92 18.76
CA ARG A 37 -21.31 -14.54 19.15
C ARG A 37 -20.32 -14.58 17.99
N LYS A 38 -20.77 -14.99 16.80
CA LYS A 38 -19.94 -15.01 15.58
C LYS A 38 -19.44 -13.61 15.22
N LEU A 39 -20.30 -12.61 15.30
CA LEU A 39 -19.95 -11.21 15.04
C LEU A 39 -18.92 -10.70 16.04
N THR A 40 -19.08 -10.99 17.34
CA THR A 40 -18.10 -10.60 18.36
C THR A 40 -16.72 -11.20 18.10
N ILE A 41 -16.66 -12.49 17.72
CA ILE A 41 -15.40 -13.16 17.36
C ILE A 41 -14.75 -12.47 16.15
N GLN A 42 -15.53 -12.14 15.11
CA GLN A 42 -15.03 -11.44 13.93
C GLN A 42 -14.52 -10.04 14.25
N LEU A 43 -15.25 -9.26 15.05
CA LEU A 43 -14.82 -7.93 15.48
C LEU A 43 -13.52 -7.99 16.28
N ASN A 44 -13.38 -8.96 17.19
CA ASN A 44 -12.14 -9.14 17.94
C ASN A 44 -10.97 -9.54 17.03
N ASN A 45 -11.19 -10.43 16.06
CA ASN A 45 -10.19 -10.80 15.07
C ASN A 45 -9.77 -9.59 14.20
N ASN A 46 -10.74 -8.77 13.79
CA ASN A 46 -10.46 -7.54 13.04
C ASN A 46 -9.71 -6.51 13.89
N ALA A 47 -10.06 -6.31 15.16
CA ALA A 47 -9.34 -5.42 16.06
C ALA A 47 -7.89 -5.87 16.27
N VAL A 48 -7.63 -7.18 16.43
CA VAL A 48 -6.27 -7.73 16.49
C VAL A 48 -5.52 -7.54 15.17
N LEU A 49 -6.19 -7.67 14.02
CA LEU A 49 -5.59 -7.38 12.72
C LEU A 49 -5.28 -5.89 12.57
N GLU A 50 -6.18 -5.00 12.98
CA GLU A 50 -5.98 -3.55 12.98
C GLU A 50 -4.88 -3.12 13.94
N GLU A 51 -4.75 -3.76 15.10
CA GLU A 51 -3.63 -3.54 16.02
C GLU A 51 -2.31 -3.98 15.38
N LYS A 52 -2.27 -5.18 14.78
CA LYS A 52 -1.09 -5.67 14.05
C LYS A 52 -0.73 -4.77 12.87
N LEU A 53 -1.71 -4.35 12.07
CA LEU A 53 -1.53 -3.44 10.94
C LEU A 53 -1.17 -2.02 11.39
N GLY A 54 -1.74 -1.54 12.48
CA GLY A 54 -1.47 -0.24 13.08
C GLY A 54 -0.12 -0.16 13.78
N VAL A 55 0.40 -1.28 14.30
CA VAL A 55 1.79 -1.41 14.77
C VAL A 55 2.76 -1.47 13.58
N GLN A 56 2.39 -2.13 12.48
CA GLN A 56 3.18 -2.11 11.24
C GLN A 56 3.19 -0.71 10.58
N ASN A 57 2.07 0.01 10.60
CA ASN A 57 1.95 1.33 9.96
C ASN A 57 2.56 2.48 10.78
N ARG A 58 2.74 2.33 12.09
CA ARG A 58 3.35 3.38 12.94
C ARG A 58 4.87 3.51 12.79
N ASN A 59 5.52 2.60 12.06
CA ASN A 59 6.99 2.55 11.93
C ASN A 59 7.52 2.79 10.51
N ASN A 60 6.69 3.31 9.58
CA ASN A 60 7.11 3.49 8.18
C ASN A 60 7.36 4.95 7.79
N GLU A 61 7.93 5.75 8.71
CA GLU A 61 8.58 6.99 8.31
C GLU A 61 9.81 6.63 7.48
N ILE A 62 9.70 6.85 6.17
CA ILE A 62 10.79 6.70 5.22
C ILE A 62 11.12 8.07 4.65
N TYR A 63 12.38 8.45 4.72
CA TYR A 63 12.90 9.64 4.08
C TYR A 63 13.51 9.24 2.73
N ILE A 64 12.93 9.76 1.66
CA ILE A 64 13.38 9.51 0.29
C ILE A 64 13.96 10.80 -0.28
N THR A 65 15.18 10.73 -0.77
CA THR A 65 15.84 11.81 -1.50
C THR A 65 16.42 11.30 -2.81
N VAL A 66 16.59 12.19 -3.79
CA VAL A 66 17.23 11.87 -5.07
C VAL A 66 18.37 12.86 -5.28
N PRO A 67 19.47 12.79 -4.52
CA PRO A 67 20.41 13.90 -4.40
C PRO A 67 21.20 14.18 -5.67
N ARG A 68 21.41 13.19 -6.54
CA ARG A 68 22.24 13.33 -7.74
C ARG A 68 21.78 12.47 -8.90
N LYS A 69 22.16 12.90 -10.10
CA LYS A 69 22.17 12.08 -11.32
C LYS A 69 23.58 11.54 -11.55
N ILE A 70 23.67 10.37 -12.16
CA ILE A 70 24.93 9.79 -12.63
C ILE A 70 24.82 9.46 -14.12
N GLN A 71 25.96 9.48 -14.80
CA GLN A 71 26.07 8.93 -16.15
C GLN A 71 26.58 7.50 -16.04
N GLY A 72 25.84 6.55 -16.60
CA GLY A 72 26.27 5.16 -16.73
C GLY A 72 26.49 4.80 -18.19
N GLU A 73 27.18 3.69 -18.42
CA GLU A 73 27.47 3.15 -19.73
C GLU A 73 26.79 1.78 -19.89
N GLU A 74 26.05 1.59 -20.99
CA GLU A 74 25.39 0.34 -21.34
C GLU A 74 25.98 -0.16 -22.67
N GLY A 75 26.92 -1.10 -22.58
CA GLY A 75 27.74 -1.52 -23.72
C GLY A 75 28.76 -0.44 -24.14
N LEU A 76 29.42 -0.65 -25.29
CA LEU A 76 30.61 0.13 -25.68
C LEU A 76 30.37 1.62 -25.95
N MET A 77 29.14 2.08 -26.20
CA MET A 77 28.91 3.47 -26.64
C MET A 77 27.64 4.14 -26.13
N ARG A 78 26.73 3.43 -25.44
CA ARG A 78 25.45 4.05 -25.02
C ARG A 78 25.56 4.58 -23.60
N LYS A 79 25.73 5.89 -23.49
CA LYS A 79 25.60 6.61 -22.22
C LYS A 79 24.13 6.75 -21.84
N TYR A 80 23.80 6.50 -20.58
CA TYR A 80 22.49 6.76 -20.00
C TYR A 80 22.60 7.63 -18.75
N THR A 81 21.53 8.34 -18.44
CA THR A 81 21.40 9.04 -17.15
C THR A 81 20.58 8.19 -16.20
N ALA A 82 21.13 7.96 -15.01
CA ALA A 82 20.41 7.39 -13.88
C ALA A 82 20.37 8.37 -12.71
N TYR A 83 19.45 8.11 -11.79
CA TYR A 83 19.21 8.90 -10.60
C TYR A 83 19.52 8.05 -9.39
N VAL A 84 20.35 8.57 -8.49
CA VAL A 84 20.63 7.91 -7.21
C VAL A 84 19.52 8.30 -6.26
N ILE A 85 18.80 7.31 -5.76
CA ILE A 85 17.75 7.44 -4.76
C ILE A 85 18.35 6.98 -3.44
N GLU A 86 18.30 7.84 -2.44
CA GLU A 86 18.72 7.51 -1.08
C GLU A 86 17.46 7.33 -0.22
N VAL A 87 17.42 6.20 0.47
CA VAL A 87 16.29 5.77 1.27
C VAL A 87 16.77 5.58 2.69
N GLU A 88 16.09 6.23 3.63
CA GLU A 88 16.36 6.14 5.06
C GLU A 88 15.05 5.75 5.76
N GLY A 89 14.99 4.52 6.28
CA GLY A 89 13.84 4.03 7.02
C GLY A 89 13.96 4.25 8.53
N SER A 90 12.93 3.85 9.25
CA SER A 90 13.02 3.65 10.70
C SER A 90 14.19 2.71 11.04
N GLU A 91 14.86 2.95 12.17
CA GLU A 91 16.09 2.26 12.63
C GLU A 91 17.42 2.73 11.99
N ASN A 92 17.50 3.94 11.42
CA ASN A 92 18.72 4.48 10.79
C ASN A 92 19.27 3.61 9.64
N LYS A 93 18.44 2.73 9.08
CA LYS A 93 18.79 1.92 7.92
C LYS A 93 18.75 2.80 6.69
N ARG A 94 19.94 3.20 6.24
CA ARG A 94 20.13 3.98 5.01
C ARG A 94 20.75 3.14 3.92
N TYR A 95 20.19 3.21 2.73
CA TYR A 95 20.74 2.58 1.55
C TYR A 95 20.50 3.43 0.30
N GLN A 96 21.18 3.08 -0.79
CA GLN A 96 21.06 3.76 -2.07
C GLN A 96 20.65 2.80 -3.16
N VAL A 97 19.80 3.26 -4.08
CA VAL A 97 19.44 2.53 -5.30
C VAL A 97 19.56 3.44 -6.51
N THR A 98 19.94 2.87 -7.65
CA THR A 98 20.14 3.61 -8.89
C THR A 98 19.02 3.27 -9.86
N ARG A 99 18.31 4.30 -10.35
CA ARG A 99 17.17 4.10 -11.27
C ARG A 99 17.26 5.03 -12.48
N ARG A 100 17.09 4.48 -13.69
CA ARG A 100 16.91 5.25 -14.92
C ARG A 100 15.48 5.77 -15.00
N TYR A 101 15.25 6.90 -15.68
CA TYR A 101 13.90 7.45 -15.88
C TYR A 101 12.89 6.42 -16.44
N LYS A 102 13.34 5.52 -17.33
CA LYS A 102 12.49 4.44 -17.85
C LYS A 102 11.93 3.53 -16.75
N GLN A 103 12.68 3.29 -15.67
CA GLN A 103 12.22 2.51 -14.53
C GLN A 103 11.15 3.26 -13.72
N PHE A 104 11.22 4.60 -13.63
CA PHE A 104 10.15 5.41 -13.04
C PHE A 104 8.85 5.37 -13.86
N VAL A 105 8.96 5.36 -15.19
CA VAL A 105 7.79 5.20 -16.09
C VAL A 105 7.12 3.84 -15.86
N LEU A 106 7.92 2.78 -15.76
CA LEU A 106 7.42 1.43 -15.47
C LEU A 106 6.74 1.37 -14.10
N LEU A 107 7.37 1.93 -13.06
CA LEU A 107 6.78 2.06 -11.72
C LEU A 107 5.40 2.74 -11.81
N HIS A 108 5.34 3.91 -12.44
CA HIS A 108 4.09 4.68 -12.53
C HIS A 108 3.00 3.90 -13.27
N THR A 109 3.34 3.24 -14.38
CA THR A 109 2.39 2.41 -15.14
C THR A 109 1.86 1.26 -14.29
N GLN A 110 2.70 0.63 -13.47
CA GLN A 110 2.27 -0.43 -12.55
C GLN A 110 1.38 0.11 -11.44
N LEU A 111 1.71 1.27 -10.86
CA LEU A 111 0.88 1.91 -9.84
C LEU A 111 -0.50 2.30 -10.39
N VAL A 112 -0.56 2.89 -11.59
CA VAL A 112 -1.84 3.25 -12.25
C VAL A 112 -2.73 2.02 -12.43
N ARG A 113 -2.16 0.86 -12.76
CA ARG A 113 -2.93 -0.40 -12.89
C ARG A 113 -3.51 -0.89 -11.56
N VAL A 114 -2.86 -0.57 -10.43
CA VAL A 114 -3.26 -1.07 -9.10
C VAL A 114 -4.18 -0.07 -8.38
N PHE A 115 -3.87 1.23 -8.46
CA PHE A 115 -4.53 2.29 -7.69
C PHE A 115 -5.39 3.22 -8.55
N GLY A 116 -5.30 3.14 -9.87
CA GLY A 116 -5.88 4.14 -10.77
C GLY A 116 -4.99 5.38 -10.94
N GLU A 117 -5.29 6.20 -11.93
CA GLU A 117 -4.51 7.40 -12.25
C GLU A 117 -4.84 8.59 -11.33
N HIS A 118 -6.09 8.71 -10.90
CA HIS A 118 -6.59 9.86 -10.13
C HIS A 118 -5.94 10.00 -8.74
N ASP A 119 -5.51 8.90 -8.14
CA ASP A 119 -4.92 8.88 -6.79
C ASP A 119 -3.39 9.01 -6.79
N LEU A 120 -2.77 9.20 -7.96
CA LEU A 120 -1.32 9.26 -8.11
C LEU A 120 -0.83 10.67 -8.45
N PRO A 121 0.32 11.11 -7.89
CA PRO A 121 0.98 12.33 -8.36
C PRO A 121 1.40 12.14 -9.83
N SER A 122 1.34 13.22 -10.61
CA SER A 122 1.74 13.18 -12.03
C SER A 122 3.23 12.88 -12.17
N LEU A 123 3.58 11.91 -13.02
CA LEU A 123 4.98 11.64 -13.33
C LEU A 123 5.56 12.81 -14.15
N PRO A 124 6.74 13.36 -13.80
CA PRO A 124 7.31 14.48 -14.54
C PRO A 124 7.62 14.11 -15.98
N ALA A 125 6.90 14.74 -16.90
CA ALA A 125 7.02 14.48 -18.33
C ALA A 125 8.46 14.71 -18.84
N LYS A 126 8.78 14.07 -19.97
CA LYS A 126 9.94 14.47 -20.75
C LYS A 126 9.69 15.91 -21.19
N ALA A 127 10.49 16.85 -20.68
CA ALA A 127 10.42 18.24 -21.11
C ALA A 127 10.70 18.30 -22.63
N ASN A 128 9.69 18.69 -23.40
CA ASN A 128 9.79 18.95 -24.84
C ASN A 128 10.23 20.40 -25.11
N GLY A 129 10.85 21.06 -24.12
CA GLY A 129 11.17 22.48 -24.18
C GLY A 129 12.41 22.71 -25.03
N LEU A 130 12.27 23.45 -26.13
CA LEU A 130 13.33 23.78 -27.08
C LEU A 130 14.46 24.66 -26.51
N TYR A 131 14.31 25.15 -25.27
CA TYR A 131 15.11 26.27 -24.72
C TYR A 131 16.06 25.90 -23.58
N PHE A 132 16.07 24.65 -23.10
CA PHE A 132 16.94 24.25 -22.00
C PHE A 132 18.00 23.25 -22.45
N SER A 133 19.19 23.33 -21.85
CA SER A 133 20.23 22.34 -22.13
C SER A 133 19.77 20.95 -21.67
N LYS A 134 20.34 19.90 -22.26
CA LYS A 134 20.08 18.51 -21.82
C LYS A 134 20.37 18.33 -20.33
N ASP A 135 21.34 19.06 -19.78
CA ASP A 135 21.68 19.00 -18.36
C ASP A 135 20.64 19.67 -17.47
N ASP A 136 20.11 20.82 -17.85
CA ASP A 136 19.03 21.49 -17.12
C ASP A 136 17.76 20.63 -17.10
N HIS A 137 17.45 19.96 -18.22
CA HIS A 137 16.31 19.04 -18.30
C HIS A 137 16.46 17.85 -17.36
N THR A 138 17.67 17.29 -17.24
CA THR A 138 17.90 16.12 -16.39
C THR A 138 17.95 16.48 -14.91
N GLU A 139 18.41 17.69 -14.57
CA GLU A 139 18.43 18.20 -13.20
C GLU A 139 17.04 18.61 -12.72
N LYS A 140 16.28 19.36 -13.53
CA LYS A 140 14.87 19.64 -13.24
C LYS A 140 14.07 18.35 -13.07
N ARG A 141 14.35 17.34 -13.92
CA ARG A 141 13.75 16.02 -13.77
C ARG A 141 14.15 15.36 -12.46
N ARG A 142 15.40 15.46 -11.99
CA ARG A 142 15.85 14.91 -10.69
C ARG A 142 14.99 15.44 -9.54
N VAL A 143 14.83 16.77 -9.48
CA VAL A 143 14.03 17.43 -8.43
C VAL A 143 12.58 16.94 -8.47
N ASN A 144 11.96 16.92 -9.64
CA ASN A 144 10.57 16.48 -9.78
C ASN A 144 10.40 14.98 -9.47
N LEU A 145 11.39 14.14 -9.78
CA LEU A 145 11.37 12.72 -9.42
C LEU A 145 11.48 12.52 -7.91
N GLN A 146 12.22 13.37 -7.19
CA GLN A 146 12.25 13.35 -5.73
C GLN A 146 10.87 13.68 -5.16
N GLU A 147 10.27 14.78 -5.61
CA GLU A 147 8.93 15.18 -5.17
C GLU A 147 7.89 14.10 -5.46
N TYR A 148 7.95 13.50 -6.66
CA TYR A 148 7.10 12.38 -7.05
C TYR A 148 7.20 11.21 -6.07
N LEU A 149 8.41 10.73 -5.75
CA LEU A 149 8.61 9.63 -4.80
C LEU A 149 8.15 9.99 -3.38
N GLN A 150 8.45 11.20 -2.92
CA GLN A 150 8.01 11.68 -1.61
C GLN A 150 6.49 11.73 -1.52
N ASN A 151 5.80 12.17 -2.58
CA ASN A 151 4.34 12.18 -2.62
C ASN A 151 3.74 10.77 -2.66
N LEU A 152 4.36 9.82 -3.35
CA LEU A 152 3.96 8.41 -3.29
C LEU A 152 4.11 7.84 -1.87
N ALA A 153 5.23 8.13 -1.20
CA ALA A 153 5.52 7.62 0.14
C ALA A 153 4.57 8.17 1.23
N LYS A 154 3.90 9.31 0.98
CA LYS A 154 2.87 9.84 1.88
C LYS A 154 1.60 8.97 1.95
N ASN A 155 1.35 8.13 0.94
CA ASN A 155 0.20 7.24 0.92
C ASN A 155 0.61 5.85 1.45
N PRO A 156 0.14 5.41 2.62
CA PRO A 156 0.51 4.11 3.20
C PRO A 156 0.20 2.92 2.30
N ALA A 157 -0.88 2.97 1.51
CA ALA A 157 -1.24 1.88 0.59
C ALA A 157 -0.22 1.73 -0.53
N ILE A 158 0.31 2.84 -1.05
CA ILE A 158 1.36 2.85 -2.07
C ILE A 158 2.70 2.48 -1.44
N LEU A 159 3.04 3.07 -0.29
CA LEU A 159 4.28 2.82 0.42
C LEU A 159 4.47 1.33 0.74
N ASN A 160 3.41 0.67 1.20
CA ASN A 160 3.40 -0.76 1.51
C ASN A 160 3.12 -1.65 0.29
N SER A 161 2.97 -1.08 -0.91
CA SER A 161 2.71 -1.88 -2.11
C SER A 161 3.97 -2.66 -2.53
N PRO A 162 3.82 -3.92 -3.00
CA PRO A 162 4.95 -4.68 -3.52
C PRO A 162 5.67 -3.97 -4.68
N VAL A 163 4.91 -3.25 -5.51
CA VAL A 163 5.42 -2.51 -6.67
C VAL A 163 6.40 -1.42 -6.23
N PHE A 164 6.01 -0.59 -5.25
CA PHE A 164 6.88 0.48 -4.75
C PHE A 164 8.07 -0.08 -3.95
N TYR A 165 7.83 -1.11 -3.13
CA TYR A 165 8.89 -1.83 -2.41
C TYR A 165 9.97 -2.37 -3.37
N HIS A 166 9.58 -3.07 -4.43
CA HIS A 166 10.53 -3.59 -5.41
C HIS A 166 11.30 -2.51 -6.15
N PHE A 167 10.65 -1.37 -6.43
CA PHE A 167 11.33 -0.23 -7.04
C PHE A 167 12.43 0.34 -6.13
N LEU A 168 12.17 0.42 -4.83
CA LEU A 168 13.13 0.89 -3.84
C LEU A 168 14.07 -0.20 -3.30
N LYS A 169 13.88 -1.48 -3.64
CA LYS A 169 14.77 -2.56 -3.18
C LYS A 169 16.17 -2.39 -3.79
N ARG A 170 17.22 -2.59 -3.00
CA ARG A 170 18.61 -2.60 -3.46
C ARG A 170 18.76 -3.59 -4.61
N ASP A 171 19.44 -3.17 -5.67
CA ASP A 171 19.83 -4.09 -6.73
C ASP A 171 20.81 -5.11 -6.14
N GLU A 172 20.44 -6.38 -6.19
CA GLU A 172 21.31 -7.50 -5.84
C GLU A 172 22.44 -7.57 -6.89
N GLY A 173 23.49 -6.74 -6.73
CA GLY A 173 24.57 -6.66 -7.72
C GLY A 173 25.56 -5.48 -7.65
N GLN A 174 25.50 -4.62 -6.63
CA GLN A 174 26.48 -3.55 -6.41
C GLN A 174 26.95 -3.55 -4.94
N ASN A 175 27.92 -4.41 -4.61
CA ASN A 175 28.71 -4.28 -3.38
C ASN A 175 29.70 -3.12 -3.59
N ILE A 176 29.43 -1.97 -2.99
CA ILE A 176 30.45 -0.93 -2.80
C ILE A 176 31.02 -1.18 -1.39
N ASP A 177 31.75 -2.29 -1.25
CA ASP A 177 32.58 -2.52 -0.09
C ASP A 177 33.91 -1.76 -0.30
N HIS A 178 34.40 -1.16 0.78
CA HIS A 178 35.72 -0.55 0.97
C HIS A 178 35.95 0.90 0.46
N VAL A 179 35.82 1.84 1.42
CA VAL A 179 36.68 3.02 1.49
C VAL A 179 37.84 2.67 2.44
N PRO A 180 39.09 2.50 1.98
CA PRO A 180 40.22 2.50 2.87
C PRO A 180 40.54 3.95 3.22
N SER A 181 40.40 4.28 4.50
CA SER A 181 41.01 5.45 5.12
C SER A 181 42.53 5.33 5.01
N SER A 182 43.15 6.09 4.12
CA SER A 182 44.59 6.35 4.16
C SER A 182 44.79 7.77 4.67
N THR A 183 45.02 7.87 5.97
CA THR A 183 45.60 9.03 6.63
C THR A 183 46.90 9.47 5.94
N PRO A 184 47.15 10.78 5.75
CA PRO A 184 48.46 11.25 5.34
C PRO A 184 49.40 11.18 6.55
N SER A 185 50.62 10.67 6.38
CA SER A 185 51.66 10.78 7.39
C SER A 185 53.03 10.94 6.74
N HIS A 186 53.60 12.09 7.08
CA HIS A 186 54.94 12.65 6.85
C HIS A 186 55.34 13.10 5.45
#